data_AF-A0A2P8DFA7-F1
#
_entry.id   AF-A0A2P8DFA7-F1
#
_cell.length_a   1.000
_cell.length_b   1.000
_cell.length_c   1.000
_cell.angle_alpha   90.00
_cell.angle_beta   90.00
_cell.angle_gamma   90.00
#
_symmetry.space_group_name_H-M   'P 1'
#
loop_
_entity.id
_entity.type
_entity.pdbx_description
1 polymer ?
#
loop_
_entity_poly.entity_id
_entity_poly.type
_entity_poly.pdbx_seq_one_letter_code
_entity_poly.pdbx_strand_id
1 'polypeptide(L)' 'MERGSDKHGAKLDDEMEREIQGMLKGGHPTRANEELEGEPTVTDSGESAFDRDAVQRADGEEGGGTAAERE' A
#
# COMPACT_ATOMS: atom_id res chain seq x y z
N MET A 1 -32.01 -23.65 14.64
CA MET A 1 -31.26 -22.66 13.83
C MET A 1 -30.06 -22.26 14.67
N GLU A 2 -28.88 -22.82 14.38
CA GLU A 2 -27.64 -22.38 15.01
C GLU A 2 -27.28 -21.02 14.42
N ARG A 3 -27.18 -20.01 15.28
CA ARG A 3 -26.84 -18.62 14.94
C ARG A 3 -25.56 -18.29 15.69
N GLY A 4 -24.46 -18.94 15.33
CA GLY A 4 -23.16 -18.78 15.95
C GLY A 4 -22.04 -19.16 14.99
N SER A 5 -20.83 -18.70 15.25
CA SER A 5 -19.64 -19.13 14.54
C SER A 5 -19.15 -20.45 15.12
N ASP A 6 -19.03 -21.49 14.30
CA ASP A 6 -18.46 -22.77 14.76
C ASP A 6 -16.92 -22.70 14.92
N LYS A 7 -16.32 -21.59 14.49
CA LYS A 7 -14.87 -21.37 14.43
C LYS A 7 -14.29 -20.84 15.73
N HIS A 8 -15.04 -19.98 16.42
CA HIS A 8 -14.58 -19.24 17.59
C HIS A 8 -15.64 -19.30 18.68
N GLY A 9 -15.22 -19.26 19.94
CA GLY A 9 -16.17 -19.20 21.05
C GLY A 9 -16.86 -17.83 21.13
N ALA A 10 -18.05 -17.78 21.73
CA ALA A 10 -18.89 -16.58 21.81
C ALA A 10 -18.15 -15.30 22.24
N LYS A 11 -17.21 -15.40 23.20
CA LYS A 11 -16.43 -14.23 23.66
C LYS A 11 -15.55 -13.61 22.56
N LEU A 12 -14.94 -14.45 21.73
CA LEU A 12 -14.08 -14.03 20.62
C LEU A 12 -14.92 -13.47 19.47
N ASP A 13 -16.08 -14.08 19.21
CA ASP A 13 -17.05 -13.54 18.24
C ASP A 13 -17.51 -12.15 18.64
N ASP A 14 -17.90 -11.95 19.90
CA ASP A 14 -18.33 -10.64 20.40
C ASP A 14 -17.22 -9.58 20.29
N GLU A 15 -15.96 -9.98 20.43
CA GLU A 15 -14.81 -9.09 20.28
C GLU A 15 -14.59 -8.67 18.84
N MET A 16 -14.58 -9.63 17.92
CA MET A 16 -14.45 -9.36 16.48
C MET A 16 -15.63 -8.55 15.95
N GLU A 17 -16.86 -8.84 16.41
CA GLU A 17 -18.03 -8.05 16.03
C GLU A 17 -17.87 -6.60 16.47
N ARG A 18 -17.43 -6.34 17.70
CA ARG A 18 -17.20 -4.97 18.19
C ARG A 18 -16.16 -4.23 17.36
N GLU A 19 -15.05 -4.89 16.99
CA GLU A 19 -14.01 -4.30 16.15
C GLU A 19 -14.55 -3.90 14.77
N ILE A 20 -15.21 -4.83 14.08
CA ILE A 20 -15.78 -4.61 12.75
C ILE A 20 -16.85 -3.51 12.80
N GLN A 21 -17.72 -3.54 13.81
CA GLN A 21 -18.74 -2.51 14.01
C GLN A 21 -18.11 -1.14 14.28
N GLY A 22 -16.98 -1.08 14.99
CA GLY A 22 -16.20 0.13 15.17
C GLY A 22 -15.70 0.70 13.85
N MET A 23 -15.11 -0.14 12.99
CA MET A 23 -14.64 0.28 11.67
C MET A 23 -15.79 0.77 10.77
N LEU A 24 -16.92 0.06 10.75
CA LEU A 24 -18.07 0.40 9.91
C LEU A 24 -18.80 1.67 10.38
N LYS A 25 -18.84 1.93 11.69
CA LYS A 25 -19.53 3.09 12.27
C LYS A 25 -18.61 4.30 12.51
N GLY A 26 -17.30 4.14 12.32
CA GLY A 26 -16.29 5.17 12.55
C GLY A 26 -16.35 6.40 11.62
N GLY A 27 -17.27 6.40 10.65
CA GLY A 27 -17.50 7.54 9.75
C GLY A 27 -16.45 7.69 8.64
N HIS A 28 -15.48 6.77 8.55
CA HIS A 28 -14.54 6.68 7.44
C HIS A 28 -14.95 5.58 6.45
N PRO A 29 -14.58 5.70 5.16
CA PRO A 29 -14.81 4.64 4.19
C PRO A 29 -14.15 3.34 4.67
N THR A 30 -14.93 2.24 4.70
CA THR A 30 -14.39 0.90 5.00
C THR A 30 -14.02 0.12 3.75
N ARG A 31 -14.18 0.74 2.58
CA ARG A 31 -13.83 0.18 1.28
C ARG A 31 -13.03 1.22 0.50
N ALA A 32 -11.95 0.78 -0.12
CA ALA A 32 -11.22 1.59 -1.09
C ALA A 32 -12.07 1.73 -2.37
N ASN A 33 -12.02 2.92 -2.99
CA ASN A 33 -12.60 3.17 -4.30
C ASN A 33 -11.43 3.25 -5.29
N GLU A 34 -10.87 2.07 -5.62
CA GLU A 34 -9.70 1.95 -6.49
C GLU A 34 -9.94 2.58 -7.87
N GLU A 35 -11.19 2.71 -8.32
CA GLU A 35 -11.53 3.39 -9.57
C GLU A 35 -11.28 4.91 -9.54
N LEU A 36 -11.20 5.49 -8.34
CA LEU A 36 -10.88 6.90 -8.13
C LEU A 36 -9.39 7.11 -7.81
N GLU A 37 -8.68 6.04 -7.47
CA GLU A 37 -7.26 6.08 -7.16
C GLU A 37 -6.47 6.00 -8.48
N GLY A 38 -5.65 7.00 -8.76
CA GLY A 38 -4.79 6.98 -9.93
C GLY A 38 -3.76 5.86 -9.82
N GLU A 39 -3.46 5.20 -10.94
CA GLU A 39 -2.36 4.24 -10.99
C GLU A 39 -1.04 4.91 -10.54
N PRO A 40 -0.16 4.20 -9.83
CA PRO A 40 1.12 4.74 -9.42
C PRO A 40 1.97 5.09 -10.64
N THR A 41 2.59 6.27 -10.64
CA THR A 41 3.57 6.65 -11.67
C THR A 41 4.79 5.74 -11.59
N VAL A 42 5.34 5.35 -12.75
CA VAL A 42 6.53 4.49 -12.85
C VAL A 42 7.67 5.22 -13.54
N THR A 43 8.91 4.80 -13.28
CA THR A 43 10.13 5.21 -13.99
C THR A 43 10.20 4.56 -15.37
N ASP A 44 11.15 4.99 -16.22
CA ASP A 44 11.41 4.37 -17.52
C ASP A 44 11.83 2.89 -17.42
N SER A 45 12.37 2.46 -16.27
CA SER A 45 12.69 1.07 -15.93
C SER A 45 11.49 0.24 -15.47
N GLY A 46 10.30 0.85 -15.35
CA GLY A 46 9.08 0.20 -14.88
C GLY A 46 8.99 0.04 -13.35
N GLU A 47 9.86 0.70 -12.60
CA GLU A 47 9.83 0.70 -11.14
C GLU A 47 8.87 1.79 -10.64
N SER A 48 8.20 1.56 -9.50
CA SER A 48 7.27 2.58 -8.99
C SER A 48 8.03 3.82 -8.53
N ALA A 49 7.58 5.00 -8.95
CA ALA A 49 8.20 6.28 -8.58
C ALA A 49 7.95 6.67 -7.11
N PHE A 50 7.14 5.90 -6.39
CA PHE A 50 6.89 6.06 -4.96
C PHE A 50 7.68 5.05 -4.11
N ASP A 51 8.31 4.04 -4.73
CA ASP A 51 9.19 3.13 -4.02
C ASP A 51 10.50 3.88 -3.71
N ARG A 52 10.70 4.12 -2.42
CA ARG A 52 11.87 4.81 -1.88
C ARG A 52 13.18 4.18 -2.34
N ASP A 53 13.23 2.87 -2.52
CA ASP A 53 14.45 2.17 -2.97
C ASP A 53 14.66 2.32 -4.48
N ALA A 54 13.58 2.39 -5.27
CA ALA A 54 13.66 2.67 -6.71
C ALA A 54 14.10 4.12 -6.98
N VAL A 55 13.54 5.09 -6.24
CA VAL A 55 13.91 6.51 -6.35
C VAL A 55 15.41 6.72 -6.09
N GLN A 56 15.96 6.10 -5.04
CA GLN A 56 17.39 6.19 -4.71
C GLN A 56 18.32 5.61 -5.80
N ARG A 57 17.87 4.64 -6.61
CA ARG A 57 18.66 4.08 -7.72
C ARG A 57 18.64 5.00 -8.94
N ALA A 58 17.48 5.55 -9.27
CA ALA A 58 17.31 6.46 -10.39
C ALA A 58 18.17 7.75 -10.25
N ASP A 59 18.28 8.28 -9.03
CA ASP A 59 19.12 9.47 -8.74
C ASP A 59 20.64 9.17 -8.76
N GLY A 60 21.05 7.89 -8.83
CA GLY A 60 22.45 7.46 -8.76
C GLY A 60 23.19 7.35 -10.10
N GLU A 61 22.51 7.50 -11.23
CA GLU A 61 23.09 7.33 -12.58
C GLU A 61 23.54 8.64 -13.27
N GLU A 62 23.23 9.80 -12.71
CA GLU A 62 23.65 11.12 -13.23
C GLU A 62 24.96 11.60 -12.54
N GLY A 63 26.10 10.95 -12.82
CA GLY A 63 27.37 11.32 -12.18
C GLY A 63 28.66 10.82 -12.82
N GLY A 64 28.65 10.38 -14.08
CA GLY A 64 29.80 9.74 -14.72
C GLY A 64 30.09 10.21 -16.14
N GLY A 65 29.99 11.51 -16.42
CA GLY A 65 30.25 12.07 -17.76
C GLY A 65 31.31 13.17 -17.77
N THR A 66 32.39 12.93 -18.52
CA THR A 66 33.36 13.88 -19.12
C THR A 66 34.61 14.25 -18.32
N ALA A 67 35.75 13.64 -18.68
CA ALA A 67 37.04 14.31 -18.92
C ALA A 67 38.12 13.27 -19.31
N ALA A 68 38.15 12.87 -20.58
CA ALA A 68 39.30 12.19 -21.16
C ALA A 68 39.58 12.75 -22.57
N GLU A 69 39.77 14.06 -22.64
CA GLU A 69 40.52 14.72 -23.71
C GLU A 69 41.55 15.66 -23.05
N ARG A 70 42.80 15.18 -22.94
CA ARG A 70 44.06 15.95 -22.88
C ARG A 70 45.23 15.02 -22.54
N GLU A 71 45.93 14.56 -23.56
CA GLU A 71 47.36 14.82 -23.87
C GLU A 71 47.87 13.83 -24.92
#